data_AF-A0A545UBC5-F1
#
_entry.id   AF-A0A545UBC5-F1
#
_cell.length_a   1.000
_cell.length_b   1.000
_cell.length_c   1.000
_cell.angle_alpha   90.00
_cell.angle_beta   90.00
_cell.angle_gamma   90.00
#
_symmetry.space_group_name_H-M   'P 1'
#
loop_
_entity.id
_entity.type
_entity.pdbx_description
1 polymer ?
#
loop_
_entity_poly.entity_id
_entity_poly.type
_entity_poly.pdbx_seq_one_letter_code
_entity_poly.pdbx_strand_id
1 'polypeptide(L)'
;MAKYQWINKPPIIQVKKESVLLGYRKQLLRNIENWRLAEPDYDVPPEIEGWNSRCGYSDSIATLVKNEDFNFVYLLEGVPVGIMTMSDYLLPYINDLVLHPGSEGGGAIMIEHAVNFSRGMGYGGKLELWSYNGESTKFYLKMGFTGVDSGSGSMTLDPATSDLWDTAGNRYHLKKYAAQTAYLYCLPPLKKPLPPIPKKPLPRKPLPPIPTASSQPRPTRPLPPVPNRSIPAVPNRPPPPVPDH
;
A
#
# COMPACT_ATOMS: atom_id res chain seq x y z
N MET A 1 -29.25 -10.14 5.81
CA MET A 1 -29.10 -9.31 4.61
C MET A 1 -28.00 -8.30 4.86
N ALA A 2 -26.93 -8.29 4.05
CA ALA A 2 -25.91 -7.26 4.11
C ALA A 2 -26.51 -5.93 3.66
N LYS A 3 -26.29 -4.85 4.42
CA LYS A 3 -26.72 -3.50 4.02
C LYS A 3 -25.59 -2.86 3.23
N TYR A 4 -25.85 -2.60 1.95
CA TYR A 4 -24.95 -1.80 1.14
C TYR A 4 -25.10 -0.33 1.51
N GLN A 5 -23.98 0.37 1.72
CA GLN A 5 -23.98 1.82 1.90
C GLN A 5 -23.19 2.48 0.76
N TRP A 6 -23.79 3.54 0.22
CA TRP A 6 -23.24 4.36 -0.85
C TRP A 6 -22.43 5.52 -0.25
N ILE A 7 -21.22 5.78 -0.77
CA ILE A 7 -20.30 6.82 -0.28
C ILE A 7 -19.96 7.86 -1.37
N ASN A 8 -20.40 9.11 -1.17
CA ASN A 8 -20.16 10.22 -2.12
C ASN A 8 -18.78 10.90 -1.96
N LYS A 9 -18.10 10.69 -0.83
CA LYS A 9 -16.71 11.10 -0.59
C LYS A 9 -15.98 9.93 0.05
N PRO A 10 -15.15 9.19 -0.69
CA PRO A 10 -14.43 8.07 -0.10
C PRO A 10 -13.60 8.58 1.07
N PRO A 11 -13.70 8.00 2.29
CA PRO A 11 -13.08 8.53 3.48
C PRO A 11 -11.61 8.12 3.51
N ILE A 12 -10.87 8.54 2.48
CA ILE A 12 -9.44 8.34 2.37
C ILE A 12 -8.76 9.50 3.08
N ILE A 13 -7.96 9.18 4.08
CA ILE A 13 -7.16 10.15 4.81
C ILE A 13 -5.68 9.91 4.56
N GLN A 14 -4.92 10.98 4.39
CA GLN A 14 -3.47 10.91 4.45
C GLN A 14 -3.04 10.90 5.93
N VAL A 15 -2.13 10.00 6.28
CA VAL A 15 -1.65 9.83 7.65
C VAL A 15 -0.14 9.96 7.72
N LYS A 16 0.37 10.35 8.90
CA LYS A 16 1.81 10.40 9.15
C LYS A 16 2.40 9.00 9.19
N LYS A 17 3.66 8.89 8.79
CA LYS A 17 4.48 7.67 8.77
C LYS A 17 4.30 6.84 10.05
N GLU A 18 4.38 7.44 11.23
CA GLU A 18 4.29 6.70 12.50
C GLU A 18 2.89 6.13 12.77
N SER A 19 1.84 6.74 12.20
CA SER A 19 0.44 6.37 12.48
C SER A 19 -0.01 5.11 11.73
N VAL A 20 0.57 4.84 10.55
CA VAL A 20 0.25 3.68 9.72
C VAL A 20 0.60 2.39 10.45
N LEU A 21 1.87 2.25 10.88
CA LEU A 21 2.40 1.02 11.46
C LEU A 21 1.84 0.71 12.86
N LEU A 22 1.60 1.75 13.67
CA LEU A 22 1.22 1.57 15.07
C LEU A 22 -0.29 1.36 15.25
N GLY A 23 -1.13 2.00 14.45
CA GLY A 23 -2.59 2.01 14.65
C GLY A 23 -3.37 1.32 13.52
N TYR A 24 -3.29 1.87 12.32
CA TYR A 24 -4.18 1.48 11.22
C TYR A 24 -3.87 0.09 10.67
N ARG A 25 -2.60 -0.24 10.47
CA ARG A 25 -2.18 -1.58 10.02
C ARG A 25 -2.66 -2.67 10.97
N LYS A 26 -2.43 -2.49 12.29
CA LYS A 26 -2.89 -3.44 13.31
C LYS A 26 -4.41 -3.58 13.38
N GLN A 27 -5.15 -2.51 13.08
CA GLN A 27 -6.61 -2.58 13.01
C GLN A 27 -7.07 -3.28 11.72
N LEU A 28 -6.47 -2.97 10.58
CA LEU A 28 -6.77 -3.65 9.31
C LEU A 28 -6.51 -5.17 9.41
N LEU A 29 -5.36 -5.59 9.94
CA LEU A 29 -5.04 -7.00 10.17
C LEU A 29 -6.10 -7.69 11.04
N ARG A 30 -6.48 -7.06 12.17
CA ARG A 30 -7.55 -7.58 13.03
C ARG A 30 -8.90 -7.66 12.32
N ASN A 31 -9.21 -6.69 11.46
CA ASN A 31 -10.46 -6.68 10.70
C ASN A 31 -10.48 -7.84 9.69
N ILE A 32 -9.38 -8.06 8.96
CA ILE A 32 -9.23 -9.18 8.02
C ILE A 32 -9.37 -10.51 8.77
N GLU A 33 -8.70 -10.64 9.91
CA GLU A 33 -8.74 -11.88 10.71
C GLU A 33 -10.14 -12.20 11.22
N ASN A 34 -10.90 -11.19 11.66
CA ASN A 34 -12.27 -11.37 12.13
C ASN A 34 -13.23 -11.93 11.07
N TRP A 35 -12.85 -11.91 9.78
CA TRP A 35 -13.64 -12.47 8.69
C TRP A 35 -13.19 -13.85 8.24
N ARG A 36 -12.14 -14.43 8.83
CA ARG A 36 -11.85 -15.85 8.58
C ARG A 36 -13.03 -16.68 9.08
N LEU A 37 -13.53 -17.56 8.22
CA LEU A 37 -14.78 -18.27 8.48
C LEU A 37 -14.57 -19.60 9.21
N ALA A 38 -13.38 -20.20 9.08
CA ALA A 38 -12.98 -21.44 9.74
C ALA A 38 -11.48 -21.40 10.11
N GLU A 39 -11.13 -22.06 11.22
CA GLU A 39 -9.73 -22.34 11.56
C GLU A 39 -9.16 -23.45 10.66
N PRO A 40 -7.83 -23.52 10.46
CA PRO A 40 -7.18 -24.38 9.46
C PRO A 40 -7.43 -25.89 9.58
N ASP A 41 -7.96 -26.34 10.73
CA ASP A 41 -7.96 -27.76 11.13
C ASP A 41 -9.27 -28.51 10.80
N TYR A 42 -10.13 -27.96 9.93
CA TYR A 42 -11.40 -28.57 9.52
C TYR A 42 -11.44 -28.85 8.02
N ASP A 43 -12.25 -29.83 7.59
CA ASP A 43 -12.66 -29.97 6.18
C ASP A 43 -13.48 -28.74 5.78
N VAL A 44 -12.81 -27.76 5.21
CA VAL A 44 -13.39 -26.47 4.83
C VAL A 44 -13.96 -26.58 3.41
N PRO A 45 -15.26 -26.24 3.18
CA PRO A 45 -15.81 -26.16 1.83
C PRO A 45 -14.96 -25.27 0.91
N PRO A 46 -14.81 -25.59 -0.39
CA PRO A 46 -13.94 -24.83 -1.32
C PRO A 46 -14.22 -23.32 -1.38
N GLU A 47 -15.49 -22.91 -1.21
CA GLU A 47 -15.87 -21.49 -1.16
C GLU A 47 -15.28 -20.76 0.05
N ILE A 48 -15.21 -21.45 1.19
CA ILE A 48 -14.64 -20.92 2.43
C ILE A 48 -13.11 -20.95 2.34
N GLU A 49 -12.52 -21.98 1.73
CA GLU A 49 -11.09 -22.04 1.45
C GLU A 49 -10.65 -20.84 0.61
N GLY A 50 -11.32 -20.58 -0.52
CA GLY A 50 -11.02 -19.42 -1.38
C GLY A 50 -11.20 -18.07 -0.67
N TRP A 51 -12.13 -17.97 0.27
CA TRP A 51 -12.27 -16.79 1.14
C TRP A 51 -11.10 -16.63 2.12
N ASN A 52 -10.74 -17.71 2.82
CA ASN A 52 -9.64 -17.73 3.78
C ASN A 52 -8.29 -17.45 3.09
N SER A 53 -8.06 -17.98 1.89
CA SER A 53 -6.86 -17.66 1.09
C SER A 53 -6.76 -16.16 0.79
N ARG A 54 -7.87 -15.50 0.41
CA ARG A 54 -7.89 -14.04 0.20
C ARG A 54 -7.57 -13.27 1.48
N CYS A 55 -8.07 -13.73 2.63
CA CYS A 55 -7.71 -13.16 3.92
C CYS A 55 -6.21 -13.33 4.20
N GLY A 56 -5.64 -14.52 3.97
CA GLY A 56 -4.21 -14.78 4.15
C GLY A 56 -3.30 -13.95 3.24
N TYR A 57 -3.68 -13.74 1.97
CA TYR A 57 -2.93 -12.84 1.08
C TYR A 57 -2.99 -11.39 1.54
N SER A 58 -4.17 -10.91 1.93
CA SER A 58 -4.34 -9.54 2.42
C SER A 58 -3.57 -9.31 3.71
N ASP A 59 -3.56 -10.29 4.62
CA ASP A 59 -2.76 -10.30 5.85
C ASP A 59 -1.26 -10.21 5.54
N SER A 60 -0.76 -11.08 4.64
CA SER A 60 0.64 -11.10 4.21
C SER A 60 1.09 -9.73 3.68
N ILE A 61 0.33 -9.15 2.74
CA ILE A 61 0.65 -7.83 2.18
C ILE A 61 0.57 -6.76 3.26
N ALA A 62 -0.47 -6.77 4.10
CA ALA A 62 -0.63 -5.81 5.17
C ALA A 62 0.55 -5.84 6.17
N THR A 63 1.15 -7.00 6.44
CA THR A 63 2.36 -7.08 7.28
C THR A 63 3.60 -6.44 6.63
N LEU A 64 3.68 -6.52 5.29
CA LEU A 64 4.78 -6.00 4.50
C LEU A 64 4.68 -4.51 4.24
N VAL A 65 3.48 -3.90 4.40
CA VAL A 65 3.27 -2.46 4.19
C VAL A 65 4.35 -1.66 4.90
N LYS A 66 5.15 -0.99 4.08
CA LYS A 66 6.21 -0.11 4.54
C LYS A 66 5.67 1.29 4.71
N ASN A 67 6.54 2.13 5.24
CA ASN A 67 6.25 3.48 5.60
C ASN A 67 6.92 4.37 4.58
N GLU A 68 6.13 4.94 3.67
CA GLU A 68 6.62 5.71 2.54
C GLU A 68 6.37 7.21 2.74
N ASP A 69 6.68 8.03 1.73
CA ASP A 69 6.50 9.48 1.76
C ASP A 69 5.03 9.85 1.96
N PHE A 70 4.14 9.12 1.29
CA PHE A 70 2.70 9.31 1.37
C PHE A 70 2.02 8.01 1.80
N ASN A 71 1.15 8.12 2.79
CA ASN A 71 0.43 6.98 3.34
C ASN A 71 -1.05 7.33 3.45
N PHE A 72 -1.89 6.52 2.83
CA PHE A 72 -3.32 6.73 2.72
C PHE A 72 -4.06 5.58 3.38
N VAL A 73 -5.10 5.91 4.13
CA VAL A 73 -5.97 4.93 4.78
C VAL A 73 -7.38 5.13 4.28
N TYR A 74 -7.96 4.09 3.71
CA TYR A 74 -9.37 4.05 3.36
C TYR A 74 -10.18 3.59 4.58
N LEU A 75 -10.99 4.51 5.10
CA LEU A 75 -11.86 4.26 6.25
C LEU A 75 -13.30 4.02 5.81
N LEU A 76 -14.00 3.10 6.46
CA LEU A 76 -15.44 2.90 6.34
C LEU A 76 -16.06 3.00 7.73
N GLU A 77 -16.97 3.97 7.92
CA GLU A 77 -17.53 4.30 9.24
C GLU A 77 -16.42 4.51 10.30
N GLY A 78 -15.27 5.05 9.86
CA GLY A 78 -14.08 5.29 10.67
C GLY A 78 -13.21 4.05 10.96
N VAL A 79 -13.53 2.90 10.37
CA VAL A 79 -12.76 1.65 10.47
C VAL A 79 -11.84 1.48 9.26
N PRO A 80 -10.54 1.20 9.44
CA PRO A 80 -9.65 0.98 8.31
C PRO A 80 -9.98 -0.31 7.57
N VAL A 81 -10.22 -0.16 6.27
CA VAL A 81 -10.48 -1.26 5.34
C VAL A 81 -9.50 -1.27 4.17
N GLY A 82 -8.62 -0.27 4.07
CA GLY A 82 -7.56 -0.26 3.06
C GLY A 82 -6.40 0.62 3.47
N ILE A 83 -5.21 0.25 3.02
CA ILE A 83 -3.99 1.05 3.16
C ILE A 83 -3.30 1.09 1.80
N MET A 84 -2.84 2.28 1.42
CA MET A 84 -2.01 2.49 0.24
C MET A 84 -0.82 3.37 0.61
N THR A 85 0.35 3.01 0.13
CA THR A 85 1.60 3.75 0.36
C THR A 85 2.20 4.14 -0.97
N MET A 86 2.73 5.36 -1.03
CA MET A 86 3.31 5.92 -2.24
C MET A 86 4.59 6.66 -1.93
N SER A 87 5.51 6.64 -2.88
CA SER A 87 6.76 7.40 -2.87
C SER A 87 6.84 8.33 -4.08
N ASP A 88 7.61 9.40 -3.93
CA ASP A 88 7.88 10.34 -5.01
C ASP A 88 9.23 10.01 -5.67
N TYR A 89 9.20 9.31 -6.81
CA TYR A 89 10.39 9.00 -7.60
C TYR A 89 10.40 9.84 -8.90
N LEU A 90 10.70 9.23 -10.04
CA LEU A 90 10.54 9.87 -11.36
C LEU A 90 9.05 10.08 -11.69
N LEU A 91 8.20 9.17 -11.20
CA LEU A 91 6.74 9.26 -11.17
C LEU A 91 6.25 8.81 -9.79
N PRO A 92 5.07 9.27 -9.35
CA PRO A 92 4.46 8.77 -8.13
C PRO A 92 4.24 7.25 -8.23
N TYR A 93 4.84 6.53 -7.30
CA TYR A 93 4.90 5.07 -7.31
C TYR A 93 4.05 4.50 -6.18
N ILE A 94 3.14 3.57 -6.47
CA ILE A 94 2.38 2.84 -5.45
C ILE A 94 3.22 1.65 -4.99
N ASN A 95 3.70 1.72 -3.74
CA ASN A 95 4.52 0.68 -3.13
C ASN A 95 3.66 -0.48 -2.63
N ASP A 96 2.66 -0.15 -1.84
CA ASP A 96 1.71 -1.13 -1.29
C ASP A 96 0.28 -0.65 -1.54
N LEU A 97 -0.59 -1.58 -1.92
CA LEU A 97 -2.04 -1.39 -1.92
C LEU A 97 -2.68 -2.66 -1.36
N VAL A 98 -3.26 -2.54 -0.17
CA VAL A 98 -3.93 -3.64 0.51
C VAL A 98 -5.31 -3.23 0.97
N LEU A 99 -6.25 -4.14 0.81
CA LEU A 99 -7.65 -3.92 1.12
C LEU A 99 -8.20 -5.11 1.90
N HIS A 100 -9.19 -4.84 2.71
CA HIS A 100 -10.01 -5.85 3.32
C HIS A 100 -10.73 -6.65 2.22
N PRO A 101 -10.75 -8.00 2.23
CA PRO A 101 -11.28 -8.80 1.12
C PRO A 101 -12.77 -8.56 0.82
N GLY A 102 -13.54 -8.12 1.82
CA GLY A 102 -14.93 -7.69 1.66
C GLY A 102 -15.14 -6.27 1.10
N SER A 103 -14.08 -5.52 0.82
CA SER A 103 -14.17 -4.14 0.32
C SER A 103 -14.20 -4.07 -1.20
N GLU A 104 -15.32 -4.52 -1.77
CA GLU A 104 -15.55 -4.42 -3.21
C GLU A 104 -15.42 -2.97 -3.71
N GLY A 105 -14.80 -2.80 -4.87
CA GLY A 105 -14.53 -1.49 -5.46
C GLY A 105 -13.43 -0.67 -4.78
N GLY A 106 -13.04 -0.98 -3.52
CA GLY A 106 -12.08 -0.20 -2.74
C GLY A 106 -10.73 0.04 -3.44
N GLY A 107 -10.30 -0.91 -4.27
CA GLY A 107 -9.08 -0.79 -5.07
C GLY A 107 -9.17 0.34 -6.08
N ALA A 108 -10.28 0.40 -6.82
CA ALA A 108 -10.49 1.45 -7.81
C ALA A 108 -10.56 2.84 -7.16
N ILE A 109 -11.19 2.94 -5.98
CA ILE A 109 -11.24 4.18 -5.20
C ILE A 109 -9.82 4.66 -4.85
N MET A 110 -8.99 3.75 -4.33
CA MET A 110 -7.63 4.06 -3.91
C MET A 110 -6.76 4.44 -5.11
N ILE A 111 -6.90 3.76 -6.24
CA ILE A 111 -6.22 4.14 -7.49
C ILE A 111 -6.68 5.51 -7.99
N GLU A 112 -7.98 5.79 -8.01
CA GLU A 112 -8.51 7.11 -8.39
C GLU A 112 -8.00 8.22 -7.44
N HIS A 113 -7.88 7.92 -6.15
CA HIS A 113 -7.25 8.84 -5.19
C HIS A 113 -5.77 9.08 -5.54
N ALA A 114 -4.99 8.02 -5.80
CA ALA A 114 -3.59 8.13 -6.19
C ALA A 114 -3.41 8.94 -7.47
N VAL A 115 -4.25 8.73 -8.48
CA VAL A 115 -4.23 9.48 -9.75
C VAL A 115 -4.46 10.97 -9.48
N ASN A 116 -5.49 11.31 -8.71
CA ASN A 116 -5.78 12.72 -8.40
C ASN A 116 -4.70 13.35 -7.50
N PHE A 117 -4.10 12.57 -6.59
CA PHE A 117 -2.98 13.01 -5.78
C PHE A 117 -1.75 13.30 -6.64
N SER A 118 -1.39 12.39 -7.55
CA SER A 118 -0.33 12.57 -8.56
C SER A 118 -0.54 13.82 -9.42
N ARG A 119 -1.77 14.07 -9.87
CA ARG A 119 -2.13 15.30 -10.60
C ARG A 119 -1.89 16.55 -9.75
N GLY A 120 -2.28 16.52 -8.47
CA GLY A 120 -2.05 17.62 -7.52
C GLY A 120 -0.56 17.91 -7.28
N MET A 121 0.31 16.93 -7.48
CA MET A 121 1.76 17.08 -7.42
C MET A 121 2.40 17.54 -8.75
N GLY A 122 1.61 17.71 -9.82
CA GLY A 122 2.11 18.17 -11.12
C GLY A 122 2.48 17.07 -12.11
N TYR A 123 2.29 15.79 -11.77
CA TYR A 123 2.61 14.65 -12.64
C TYR A 123 1.49 14.28 -13.63
N GLY A 124 0.49 15.16 -13.80
CA GLY A 124 -0.61 14.94 -14.75
C GLY A 124 -1.54 13.76 -14.42
N GLY A 125 -1.40 13.17 -13.22
CA GLY A 125 -2.14 11.98 -12.78
C GLY A 125 -1.46 10.65 -13.09
N LYS A 126 -0.23 10.68 -13.60
CA LYS A 126 0.53 9.47 -13.95
C LYS A 126 0.94 8.70 -12.71
N LEU A 127 0.90 7.38 -12.79
CA LEU A 127 1.29 6.47 -11.72
C LEU A 127 2.17 5.34 -12.25
N GLU A 128 3.00 4.79 -11.36
CA GLU A 128 3.70 3.54 -11.56
C GLU A 128 3.45 2.60 -10.37
N LEU A 129 3.50 1.29 -10.60
CA LEU A 129 3.46 0.27 -9.55
C LEU A 129 4.13 -1.02 -10.03
N TRP A 130 4.36 -1.95 -9.09
CA TRP A 130 4.70 -3.33 -9.40
C TRP A 130 3.52 -4.25 -9.14
N SER A 131 3.13 -5.03 -10.14
CA SER A 131 2.13 -6.07 -9.99
C SER A 131 2.72 -7.35 -9.41
N TYR A 132 2.19 -7.80 -8.28
CA TYR A 132 2.72 -8.93 -7.54
C TYR A 132 2.46 -10.29 -8.22
N ASN A 133 1.27 -10.47 -8.81
CA ASN A 133 0.86 -11.71 -9.46
C ASN A 133 -0.14 -11.48 -10.61
N GLY A 134 -0.53 -12.55 -11.30
CA GLY A 134 -1.46 -12.46 -12.43
C GLY A 134 -2.83 -11.86 -12.09
N GLU A 135 -3.33 -12.06 -10.86
CA GLU A 135 -4.62 -11.49 -10.45
C GLU A 135 -4.53 -9.98 -10.19
N SER A 136 -3.45 -9.51 -9.54
CA SER A 136 -3.21 -8.07 -9.43
C SER A 136 -3.00 -7.43 -10.80
N THR A 137 -2.32 -8.12 -11.72
CA THR A 137 -2.12 -7.62 -13.09
C THR A 137 -3.47 -7.44 -13.79
N LYS A 138 -4.36 -8.43 -13.75
CA LYS A 138 -5.71 -8.33 -14.32
C LYS A 138 -6.51 -7.18 -13.70
N PHE A 139 -6.35 -6.92 -12.41
CA PHE A 139 -6.98 -5.77 -11.76
C PHE A 139 -6.42 -4.44 -12.29
N TYR A 140 -5.10 -4.26 -12.35
CA TYR A 140 -4.48 -3.02 -12.81
C TYR A 140 -4.72 -2.74 -14.29
N LEU A 141 -4.74 -3.76 -15.15
CA LEU A 141 -5.13 -3.61 -16.56
C LEU A 141 -6.54 -3.03 -16.70
N LYS A 142 -7.50 -3.47 -15.86
CA LYS A 142 -8.87 -2.91 -15.85
C LYS A 142 -8.94 -1.47 -15.35
N MET A 143 -7.90 -0.99 -14.68
CA MET A 143 -7.76 0.40 -14.25
C MET A 143 -7.00 1.26 -15.29
N GLY A 144 -6.56 0.67 -16.41
CA GLY A 144 -5.85 1.37 -17.49
C GLY A 144 -4.33 1.36 -17.36
N PHE A 145 -3.76 0.60 -16.43
CA PHE A 145 -2.32 0.39 -16.39
C PHE A 145 -1.87 -0.44 -17.60
N THR A 146 -0.64 -0.22 -18.05
CA THR A 146 0.03 -0.93 -19.16
C THR A 146 1.45 -1.35 -18.77
N GLY A 147 2.17 -2.10 -19.61
CA GLY A 147 3.61 -2.37 -19.42
C GLY A 147 3.99 -3.79 -18.97
N VAL A 148 3.12 -4.79 -19.18
CA VAL A 148 3.41 -6.19 -18.77
C VAL A 148 4.53 -6.85 -19.60
N ASP A 149 4.97 -6.20 -20.68
CA ASP A 149 5.72 -6.83 -21.78
C ASP A 149 7.21 -7.10 -21.51
N SER A 150 7.75 -6.80 -20.33
CA SER A 150 9.21 -6.89 -20.07
C SER A 150 9.61 -7.87 -18.97
N GLY A 151 8.69 -8.68 -18.43
CA GLY A 151 8.98 -9.58 -17.30
C GLY A 151 9.33 -8.87 -15.99
N SER A 152 9.29 -7.54 -15.98
CA SER A 152 9.65 -6.69 -14.86
C SER A 152 8.50 -6.43 -13.90
N GLY A 153 7.28 -6.94 -14.11
CA GLY A 153 6.12 -6.68 -13.22
C GLY A 153 5.70 -5.21 -13.04
N SER A 154 6.51 -4.23 -13.50
CA SER A 154 6.22 -2.81 -13.43
C SER A 154 5.11 -2.47 -14.42
N MET A 155 4.20 -1.62 -13.98
CA MET A 155 3.08 -1.15 -14.76
C MET A 155 2.92 0.35 -14.59
N THR A 156 2.56 1.05 -15.66
CA THR A 156 2.34 2.49 -15.66
C THR A 156 0.93 2.84 -16.09
N LEU A 157 0.39 3.91 -15.51
CA LEU A 157 -0.91 4.47 -15.87
C LEU A 157 -0.71 5.93 -16.30
N ASP A 158 -1.24 6.27 -17.47
CA ASP A 158 -1.47 7.65 -17.90
C ASP A 158 -2.98 7.83 -18.14
N PRO A 159 -3.71 8.48 -17.21
CA PRO A 159 -5.15 8.64 -17.34
C PRO A 159 -5.54 9.58 -18.49
N ALA A 160 -4.62 10.40 -19.00
CA ALA A 160 -4.91 11.31 -20.11
C ALA A 160 -4.98 10.60 -21.47
N THR A 161 -4.34 9.42 -21.59
CA THR A 161 -4.32 8.62 -22.83
C THR A 161 -5.22 7.39 -22.74
N SER A 162 -5.76 7.08 -21.56
CA SER A 162 -6.64 5.93 -21.34
C SER A 162 -8.10 6.29 -21.61
N ASP A 163 -8.78 5.45 -22.40
CA ASP A 163 -10.22 5.54 -22.64
C ASP A 163 -11.07 5.14 -21.43
N LEU A 164 -10.46 4.59 -20.37
CA LEU A 164 -11.13 4.18 -19.13
C LEU A 164 -11.32 5.32 -18.13
N TRP A 165 -10.70 6.48 -18.39
CA TRP A 165 -10.73 7.64 -17.51
C TRP A 165 -11.42 8.81 -18.19
N ASP A 166 -12.18 9.56 -17.41
CA ASP A 166 -12.72 10.86 -17.79
C ASP A 166 -12.13 11.94 -16.90
N THR A 167 -12.05 13.15 -17.45
CA THR A 167 -11.72 14.35 -16.68
C THR A 167 -13.00 15.16 -16.48
N ALA A 168 -13.51 15.20 -15.25
CA ALA A 168 -14.64 16.06 -14.90
C ALA A 168 -14.13 17.20 -14.02
N GLY A 169 -14.14 18.42 -14.56
CA GLY A 169 -13.51 19.58 -13.92
C GLY A 169 -11.99 19.40 -13.83
N ASN A 170 -11.42 19.48 -12.63
CA ASN A 170 -9.97 19.31 -12.40
C ASN A 170 -9.61 17.96 -11.75
N ARG A 171 -10.46 16.94 -11.93
CA ARG A 171 -10.26 15.61 -11.33
C ARG A 171 -10.47 14.53 -12.38
N TYR A 172 -9.67 13.47 -12.25
CA TYR A 172 -9.86 12.24 -12.99
C TYR A 172 -10.85 11.33 -12.26
N HIS A 173 -11.69 10.67 -13.04
CA HIS A 173 -12.63 9.67 -12.58
C HIS A 173 -12.59 8.46 -13.49
N LEU A 174 -12.66 7.26 -12.92
CA LEU A 174 -12.77 6.06 -13.74
C LEU A 174 -14.18 5.98 -14.33
N LYS A 175 -14.31 5.91 -15.66
CA LYS A 175 -15.59 5.95 -16.39
C LYS A 175 -16.62 4.94 -15.89
N LYS A 176 -16.15 3.72 -15.58
CA LYS A 176 -16.99 2.64 -15.05
C LYS A 176 -17.76 3.06 -13.79
N TYR A 177 -17.17 3.95 -12.98
CA TYR A 177 -17.75 4.46 -11.75
C TYR A 177 -18.23 5.91 -11.87
N ALA A 178 -18.01 6.59 -13.01
CA ALA A 178 -18.41 7.98 -13.20
C ALA A 178 -19.93 8.21 -13.11
N ALA A 179 -20.74 7.22 -13.50
CA ALA A 179 -22.20 7.23 -13.31
C ALA A 179 -22.63 6.72 -11.92
N GLN A 180 -21.72 6.08 -11.19
CA GLN A 180 -21.98 5.57 -9.85
C GLN A 180 -21.56 6.66 -8.87
N THR A 181 -22.52 7.43 -8.36
CA THR A 181 -22.26 8.50 -7.39
C THR A 181 -21.67 7.99 -6.07
N ALA A 182 -21.48 6.68 -5.93
CA ALA A 182 -20.95 6.04 -4.76
C ALA A 182 -20.42 4.63 -5.03
N TYR A 183 -19.54 4.16 -4.16
CA TYR A 183 -18.99 2.81 -4.23
C TYR A 183 -19.81 1.83 -3.38
N LEU A 184 -20.00 0.61 -3.90
CA LEU A 184 -20.75 -0.45 -3.24
C LEU A 184 -19.86 -1.17 -2.21
N TYR A 185 -20.24 -1.14 -0.93
CA TYR A 185 -19.58 -1.92 0.12
C TYR A 185 -20.55 -2.93 0.73
N CYS A 186 -20.09 -4.16 0.94
CA CYS A 186 -20.80 -5.15 1.72
C CYS A 186 -20.32 -5.10 3.17
N LEU A 187 -21.14 -4.55 4.07
CA LEU A 187 -20.92 -4.72 5.51
C LEU A 187 -21.09 -6.21 5.84
N PRO A 188 -20.11 -6.86 6.49
CA PRO A 188 -20.28 -8.20 6.97
C PRO A 188 -21.32 -8.21 8.10
N PRO A 189 -21.99 -9.34 8.34
CA PRO A 189 -22.48 -9.64 9.68
C PRO A 189 -21.25 -9.82 10.59
N LEU A 190 -20.87 -8.75 11.30
CA LEU A 190 -19.83 -8.83 12.33
C LEU A 190 -20.22 -9.90 13.35
N LYS A 191 -19.39 -10.93 13.56
CA LYS A 191 -19.59 -11.88 14.68
C LYS A 191 -19.52 -11.17 16.05
N LYS A 192 -18.84 -10.00 16.12
CA LYS A 192 -18.71 -9.16 17.33
C LYS A 192 -18.65 -7.67 16.96
N PRO A 193 -19.31 -6.77 17.72
CA PRO A 193 -19.28 -5.33 17.44
C PRO A 193 -17.84 -4.79 17.44
N LEU A 194 -17.57 -3.87 16.50
CA LEU A 194 -16.29 -3.20 16.38
C LEU A 194 -15.96 -2.45 17.69
N PRO A 195 -14.71 -2.52 18.19
CA PRO A 195 -14.32 -1.67 19.30
C PRO A 195 -14.44 -0.19 18.88
N PRO A 196 -14.97 0.69 19.75
CA PRO A 196 -15.16 2.08 19.41
C PRO A 196 -13.81 2.73 19.08
N ILE A 197 -13.79 3.48 17.98
CA ILE A 197 -12.65 4.32 17.60
C ILE A 197 -12.29 5.21 18.79
N PRO A 198 -11.01 5.31 19.20
CA PRO A 198 -10.62 6.22 20.25
C PRO A 198 -10.96 7.66 19.84
N LYS A 199 -12.04 8.21 20.40
CA LYS A 199 -12.47 9.61 20.18
C LYS A 199 -11.51 10.63 20.82
N LYS A 200 -10.52 10.16 21.59
CA LYS A 200 -9.47 10.98 22.19
C LYS A 200 -8.13 10.63 21.53
N PRO A 201 -7.27 11.64 21.25
CA PRO A 201 -5.86 11.39 21.00
C PRO A 201 -5.33 10.45 22.08
N LEU A 202 -4.65 9.37 21.67
CA LEU A 202 -4.01 8.46 22.61
C LEU A 202 -3.22 9.29 23.62
N PRO A 203 -3.44 9.12 24.94
CA PRO A 203 -2.66 9.83 25.93
C PRO A 203 -1.20 9.53 25.64
N ARG A 204 -0.42 10.59 25.37
CA ARG A 204 1.03 10.48 25.26
C ARG A 204 1.50 9.95 26.61
N LYS A 205 1.82 8.65 26.67
CA LYS A 205 2.65 8.17 27.77
C LYS A 205 3.89 9.06 27.77
N PRO A 206 4.26 9.69 28.90
CA PRO A 206 5.55 10.33 29.01
C PRO A 206 6.60 9.34 28.51
N LEU A 207 7.40 9.77 27.54
CA LEU A 207 8.57 9.00 27.16
C LEU A 207 9.35 8.74 28.46
N PRO A 208 9.83 7.51 28.70
CA PRO A 208 10.71 7.28 29.83
C PRO A 208 11.85 8.30 29.75
N PRO A 209 12.27 8.88 30.88
CA PRO A 209 13.36 9.83 30.89
C PRO A 209 14.54 9.19 30.15
N ILE A 210 15.02 9.90 29.13
CA ILE A 210 16.24 9.52 28.42
C ILE A 210 17.30 9.36 29.51
N PRO A 211 17.94 8.19 29.65
CA PRO A 211 19.02 8.03 30.61
C PRO A 211 20.02 9.14 30.35
N THR A 212 20.19 10.05 31.30
CA THR A 212 21.28 11.02 31.29
C THR A 212 22.55 10.22 31.13
N ALA A 213 23.18 10.36 29.96
CA ALA A 213 24.46 9.73 29.68
C ALA A 213 25.41 10.13 30.80
N SER A 214 25.73 9.15 31.65
CA SER A 214 26.78 9.28 32.64
C SER A 214 28.04 9.69 31.89
N SER A 215 28.54 10.89 32.20
CA SER A 215 29.80 11.44 31.74
C SER A 215 30.95 10.66 32.37
N GLN A 216 31.08 9.37 32.03
CA GLN A 216 32.31 8.63 32.26
C GLN A 216 33.20 8.77 31.02
N PRO A 217 34.49 9.09 31.20
CA PRO A 217 35.44 9.11 30.09
C PRO A 217 35.50 7.71 29.47
N ARG A 218 35.30 7.66 28.16
CA ARG A 218 35.33 6.45 27.35
C ARG A 218 36.72 5.81 27.47
N PRO A 219 36.85 4.53 27.86
CA PRO A 219 38.15 3.87 27.83
C PRO A 219 38.63 3.80 26.39
N THR A 220 39.78 4.40 26.11
CA THR A 220 40.50 4.30 24.84
C THR A 220 41.03 2.88 24.71
N ARG A 221 40.25 2.00 24.08
CA ARG A 221 40.71 0.68 23.68
C ARG A 221 41.73 0.86 22.53
N PRO A 222 42.95 0.33 22.64
CA PRO A 222 43.89 0.32 21.52
C PRO A 222 43.28 -0.41 20.33
N LEU A 223 43.37 0.20 19.14
CA LEU A 223 42.94 -0.44 17.90
C LEU A 223 43.83 -1.68 17.64
N PRO A 224 43.25 -2.83 17.25
CA PRO A 224 44.05 -3.96 16.80
C PRO A 224 44.83 -3.58 15.53
N PRO A 225 46.04 -4.13 15.33
CA PRO A 225 46.81 -3.89 14.12
C PRO A 225 46.04 -4.36 12.89
N VAL A 226 45.98 -3.49 11.89
CA VAL A 226 45.31 -3.76 10.61
C VAL A 226 46.10 -4.86 9.87
N PRO A 227 45.45 -5.97 9.46
CA PRO A 227 46.11 -6.97 8.64
C PRO A 227 46.47 -6.37 7.27
N ASN A 228 47.75 -6.44 6.91
CA ASN A 228 48.26 -5.98 5.62
C ASN A 228 47.72 -6.91 4.51
N ARG A 229 46.57 -6.57 3.92
CA ARG A 229 46.05 -7.28 2.74
C ARG A 229 46.71 -6.71 1.49
N SER A 230 47.61 -7.49 0.90
CA SER A 230 48.13 -7.26 -0.44
C SER A 230 46.96 -7.20 -1.43
N ILE A 231 46.81 -6.07 -2.12
CA ILE A 231 45.81 -5.87 -3.16
C ILE A 231 46.25 -6.67 -4.39
N PRO A 232 45.45 -7.60 -4.93
CA PRO A 232 45.77 -8.25 -6.19
C PRO A 232 45.74 -7.24 -7.34
N ALA A 233 46.75 -7.31 -8.21
CA ALA A 233 46.88 -6.43 -9.37
C ALA A 233 45.66 -6.55 -10.29
N VAL A 234 45.08 -5.39 -10.64
CA VAL A 234 43.97 -5.28 -11.57
C VAL A 234 44.46 -5.66 -12.98
N PRO A 235 43.83 -6.62 -13.67
CA PRO A 235 44.17 -6.91 -15.06
C PRO A 235 43.85 -5.71 -15.95
N ASN A 236 44.82 -5.25 -16.74
CA ASN A 236 44.63 -4.23 -17.78
C ASN A 236 43.62 -4.75 -18.82
N ARG A 237 42.38 -4.25 -18.78
CA ARG A 237 41.39 -4.50 -19.83
C ARG A 237 41.58 -3.45 -20.92
N PRO A 238 41.78 -3.84 -22.20
CA PRO A 238 41.82 -2.88 -23.29
C PRO A 238 40.46 -2.18 -23.45
N PRO A 239 40.45 -0.91 -23.90
CA PRO A 239 39.21 -0.18 -24.14
C PRO A 239 38.39 -0.83 -25.26
N PRO A 240 37.05 -0.71 -25.20
CA PRO A 240 36.19 -1.22 -26.25
C PRO A 240 36.42 -0.46 -27.58
N PRO A 241 36.26 -1.12 -28.74
CA PRO A 241 36.36 -0.47 -30.04
C PRO A 241 35.28 0.59 -30.20
N VAL A 242 35.68 1.71 -30.80
CA VAL A 242 34.78 2.81 -31.20
C VAL A 242 33.96 2.35 -32.41
N PRO A 243 32.63 2.55 -32.44
CA PRO A 243 31.82 2.23 -33.61
C PRO A 243 32.17 3.15 -34.79
N ASP A 244 32.40 2.57 -35.97
CA ASP A 244 32.46 3.31 -37.22
C ASP A 244 31.06 3.81 -37.61
N HIS A 245 31.01 5.04 -38.14
CA HIS A 245 29.83 5.82 -38.50
C HIS A 245 28.86 5.14 -39.47
#